data_AF-A0AA35R1S7-F1
#
_entry.id   AF-A0AA35R1S7-F1
#
_cell.length_a   1.000
_cell.length_b   1.000
_cell.length_c   1.000
_cell.angle_alpha   90.00
_cell.angle_beta   90.00
_cell.angle_gamma   90.00
#
_symmetry.space_group_name_H-M   'P 1'
#
loop_
_entity.id
_entity.type
_entity.pdbx_description
1 polymer ?
#
loop_
_entity_poly.entity_id
_entity_poly.type
_entity_poly.pdbx_seq_one_letter_code
_entity_poly.pdbx_strand_id
1 'polypeptide(L)' 'MIKDLTGGGDHYQVVIVHDSFAGKGLIDQHKMVYDALKDEMGDERIHALSLKTFSPEQWEKYGA' A
#
# COMPACT_ATOMS: atom_id res chain seq x y z
N MET A 1 -3.76 -2.55 7.56
CA MET A 1 -5.23 -2.57 7.79
C MET A 1 -5.92 -2.25 6.46
N ILE A 2 -6.95 -3.01 6.08
CA ILE A 2 -7.73 -2.76 4.85
C ILE A 2 -8.97 -1.99 5.28
N LYS A 3 -9.15 -0.76 4.79
CA LYS A 3 -10.30 0.08 5.11
C LYS A 3 -11.09 0.34 3.83
N ASP A 4 -12.34 -0.08 3.82
CA ASP A 4 -13.31 0.31 2.80
C ASP A 4 -13.71 1.77 3.07
N LEU A 5 -13.44 2.66 2.11
CA LEU A 5 -13.64 4.10 2.26
C LEU A 5 -14.89 4.63 1.56
N THR A 6 -15.48 3.86 0.65
CA THR A 6 -16.56 4.36 -0.22
C THR A 6 -17.87 3.58 -0.10
N GLY A 7 -17.93 2.46 0.62
CA GLY A 7 -19.16 1.67 0.78
C GLY A 7 -19.71 1.08 -0.52
N GLY A 8 -18.96 1.19 -1.63
CA GLY A 8 -19.36 0.78 -2.97
C GLY A 8 -18.65 -0.46 -3.51
N GLY A 9 -17.64 -1.00 -2.79
CA GLY A 9 -16.96 -2.23 -3.17
C GLY A 9 -15.82 -2.09 -4.20
N ASP A 10 -15.49 -0.88 -4.66
CA ASP A 10 -14.48 -0.64 -5.71
C ASP A 10 -13.21 0.11 -5.24
N HIS A 11 -13.23 0.78 -4.08
CA HIS A 11 -12.07 1.56 -3.60
C HIS A 11 -11.60 1.07 -2.24
N TYR A 12 -10.73 0.06 -2.24
CA TYR A 12 -10.06 -0.36 -1.01
C TYR A 12 -8.77 0.46 -0.82
N GLN A 13 -8.58 1.02 0.37
CA GLN A 13 -7.31 1.61 0.76
C GLN A 13 -6.54 0.62 1.62
N VAL A 14 -5.30 0.36 1.22
CA VAL A 14 -4.38 -0.53 1.94
C VAL A 14 -3.20 0.30 2.39
N VAL A 15 -2.98 0.31 3.70
CA VAL A 15 -1.82 0.95 4.31
C VAL A 15 -0.82 -0.13 4.72
N ILE A 16 0.39 -0.05 4.17
CA ILE A 16 1.49 -0.97 4.48
C ILE A 16 2.63 -0.16 5.10
N VAL A 17 3.05 -0.57 6.30
CA VAL A 17 4.18 0.01 7.00
C VAL A 17 5.30 -1.03 7.02
N HIS A 18 6.45 -0.72 6.43
CA HIS A 18 7.60 -1.62 6.40
C HIS A 18 8.93 -0.87 6.36
N ASP A 19 9.94 -1.41 7.04
CA ASP A 19 11.26 -0.80 7.14
C ASP A 19 11.95 -0.64 5.78
N SER A 20 11.73 -1.59 4.86
CA SER A 20 12.29 -1.53 3.50
C SER A 20 11.81 -0.35 2.65
N PHE A 21 10.77 0.37 3.08
CA PHE A 21 10.31 1.60 2.43
C PHE A 21 11.08 2.85 2.89
N ALA A 22 11.86 2.75 3.98
CA ALA A 22 12.68 3.85 4.48
C ALA A 22 13.72 4.26 3.42
N GLY A 23 13.77 5.56 3.12
CA GLY A 23 14.66 6.12 2.10
C GLY A 23 14.32 5.75 0.64
N LYS A 24 13.23 5.02 0.38
CA LYS A 24 12.74 4.71 -0.98
C LYS A 24 11.74 5.77 -1.44
N GLY A 25 11.78 6.09 -2.73
CA GLY A 25 10.78 6.97 -3.34
C GLY A 25 9.42 6.29 -3.45
N LEU A 26 8.34 7.06 -3.51
CA LEU A 26 6.96 6.56 -3.58
C LEU A 26 6.76 5.54 -4.73
N ILE A 27 7.38 5.78 -5.88
CA ILE A 27 7.32 4.88 -7.05
C ILE A 27 8.00 3.54 -6.74
N ASP A 28 9.19 3.54 -6.12
CA ASP A 28 9.90 2.33 -5.72
C ASP A 28 9.11 1.55 -4.66
N GLN A 29 8.54 2.25 -3.67
CA GLN A 29 7.70 1.63 -2.64
C GLN A 29 6.48 0.94 -3.28
N HIS A 30 5.81 1.62 -4.21
CA HIS A 30 4.70 1.04 -4.97
C HIS A 30 5.16 -0.18 -5.77
N LYS A 31 6.30 -0.09 -6.46
CA LYS A 31 6.85 -1.20 -7.25
C LYS A 31 7.17 -2.42 -6.37
N MET A 32 7.79 -2.21 -5.21
CA MET A 32 8.09 -3.28 -4.26
C MET A 32 6.82 -3.95 -3.74
N VAL A 33 5.80 -3.16 -3.42
CA VAL A 33 4.51 -3.73 -2.99
C VAL A 33 3.79 -4.42 -4.13
N TYR A 34 3.78 -3.86 -5.33
CA TYR A 34 3.22 -4.53 -6.50
C TYR A 34 3.95 -5.83 -6.80
N ASP A 35 5.26 -5.90 -6.63
CA ASP A 35 6.06 -7.11 -6.83
C ASP A 35 5.74 -8.18 -5.78
N ALA A 36 5.66 -7.79 -4.51
CA ALA A 36 5.27 -8.68 -3.40
C ALA A 36 3.81 -9.13 -3.52
N LEU A 37 2.91 -8.22 -3.89
CA LEU A 37 1.50 -8.53 -4.13
C LEU A 37 1.31 -9.30 -5.42
N LYS A 38 2.18 -9.22 -6.43
CA LYS A 38 2.06 -10.02 -7.65
C LYS A 38 2.25 -11.51 -7.38
N ASP A 39 3.04 -11.85 -6.35
CA ASP A 39 3.24 -13.23 -5.92
C ASP A 39 2.02 -13.79 -5.17
N GLU A 40 1.34 -12.95 -4.36
CA GLU A 40 0.14 -13.34 -3.58
C GLU A 40 -1.19 -13.12 -4.32
N MET A 41 -1.27 -12.10 -5.18
CA MET A 41 -2.39 -11.74 -6.04
C MET A 41 -2.16 -12.31 -7.43
N GLY A 42 -2.32 -13.62 -7.55
CA GLY A 42 -2.57 -14.23 -8.85
C GLY A 42 -3.78 -13.56 -9.49
N ASP A 43 -3.57 -12.95 -10.67
CA ASP A 43 -4.57 -12.41 -11.59
C ASP A 43 -5.61 -11.40 -11.04
N GLU A 44 -5.45 -10.16 -11.52
CA GLU A 44 -6.51 -9.42 -12.25
C GLU A 44 -7.59 -8.60 -11.54
N ARG A 45 -7.63 -8.31 -10.23
CA ARG A 45 -8.73 -7.46 -9.68
C ARG A 45 -8.39 -6.26 -8.83
N ILE A 46 -7.34 -5.53 -9.19
CA ILE A 46 -7.05 -4.22 -8.62
C ILE A 46 -7.08 -3.16 -9.71
N HIS A 47 -8.28 -2.70 -10.09
CA HIS A 47 -8.43 -1.59 -11.03
C HIS A 47 -8.48 -0.22 -10.31
N ALA A 48 -8.68 -0.19 -8.97
CA ALA A 48 -8.74 1.06 -8.19
C ALA A 48 -8.37 0.91 -6.69
N LEU A 49 -7.42 0.05 -6.30
CA LEU A 49 -6.94 0.09 -4.91
C LEU A 49 -5.97 1.25 -4.69
N SER A 50 -6.29 2.06 -3.69
CA SER A 50 -5.38 3.08 -3.19
C SER A 50 -4.38 2.43 -2.23
N LEU A 51 -3.23 2.06 -2.77
CA LEU A 51 -2.11 1.61 -1.95
C LEU A 51 -1.40 2.84 -1.34
N LYS A 52 -1.25 2.84 -0.03
CA LYS A 52 -0.36 3.74 0.70
C LYS A 52 0.76 2.96 1.36
N THR A 53 1.98 3.34 1.07
CA THR A 53 3.19 2.76 1.64
C THR A 53 3.86 3.79 2.54
N PHE A 54 4.31 3.34 3.71
CA PHE A 54 5.02 4.17 4.67
C PHE A 54 6.19 3.39 5.24
N SER A 55 7.32 4.07 5.44
CA SER A 55 8.32 3.56 6.38
C SER A 55 7.82 3.71 7.83
N PRO A 56 8.35 2.92 8.78
CA PRO A 56 8.06 3.12 10.21
C PRO A 56 8.28 4.58 10.63
N GLU A 57 9.38 5.20 10.20
CA GLU A 57 9.65 6.62 10.47
C GLU A 57 8.60 7.57 9.87
N GLN A 58 8.16 7.30 8.63
CA GLN A 58 7.10 8.09 8.00
C GLN A 58 5.77 7.91 8.71
N TRP A 59 5.46 6.70 9.17
CA TRP A 59 4.24 6.38 9.91
C TRP A 59 4.20 7.11 11.26
N GLU A 60 5.31 7.10 12.00
CA GLU A 60 5.46 7.90 13.22
C GLU A 60 5.26 9.39 12.95
N LYS A 61 5.83 9.91 11.85
CA LYS A 61 5.69 11.31 11.46
C LYS A 61 4.30 11.67 10.93
N TYR A 62 3.54 10.72 10.41
CA TYR A 62 2.21 10.91 9.85
C TYR A 62 1.13 11.07 10.93
N GLY A 63 1.42 10.72 12.17
CA GLY A 63 0.55 10.96 13.32
C GLY A 63 0.24 9.69 14.12
N ALA A 64 1.28 9.03 14.61
CA ALA A 64 1.14 8.19 15.80
C ALA A 64 1.05 9.10 17.04
#